data_AF-A0A7H8K3U2-F1
#
_entry.id   AF-A0A7H8K3U2-F1
#
_cell.length_a   1.000
_cell.length_b   1.000
_cell.length_c   1.000
_cell.angle_alpha   90.00
_cell.angle_beta   90.00
_cell.angle_gamma   90.00
#
_symmetry.space_group_name_H-M   'P 1'
#
loop_
_entity.id
_entity.type
_entity.pdbx_description
1 polymer ?
#
loop_
_entity_poly.entity_id
_entity_poly.type
_entity_poly.pdbx_seq_one_letter_code
_entity_poly.pdbx_strand_id
1 'polypeptide(L)'
;MVLVVGVGASTGAAEAEVSALVSGALATADQYLAGPPRLRVAALATLDTKATEPALVAVAARLGVPLLAYSAARLAAVRVPHASDAALSAVGTPSVAEAAALCGGGELLVPKRKSAAHPARATCAVARTTAPQVPWPGGDFAAPPPPDALPTTEFTDACPVTPPPGTGASTRTPQHTRTSTAMHLSPPVRPDDLSPDRASDRHTHPREERTEAPAPAPARGHGHDLRHHGDAEVRDDGAELTDLAVNVRTGTPPAWLAERIAGSLGGLAAYPDGRAARAAVAARHGLPVEHVLLTAGAAEAFVLLARALPVAQPVVVHPQFTEPEAALRDAGHRVGRVVLPAADDFRLDPESVPDDADLVVIGNPTNPTSVLHPAEPIAQLARPGRYLVVDEAFMDAVPGERESLASRTDVPGLIVLRSLTKTWGLAGLRIGYVLAAPDTIDRLAHAQPLWPVSSPALAAAEACMTPRALDEAATAAEQIAHDRAALLAGLRRFAPHGLTVAGPAEGPFLLVRVPRADTVRARLRQLGFAVRRGDTFPGLDTDWLRIAVRDEETTGRLLTALERALGEPE
;
A
#
# COMPACT_ATOMS: atom_id res chain seq x y z
N MET A 1 -13.18 14.19 -13.16
CA MET A 1 -12.89 15.00 -11.95
C MET A 1 -11.65 15.83 -12.22
N VAL A 2 -11.57 17.04 -11.66
CA VAL A 2 -10.45 17.97 -11.89
C VAL A 2 -10.03 18.63 -10.60
N LEU A 3 -8.82 19.21 -10.59
CA LEU A 3 -8.30 19.94 -9.44
C LEU A 3 -8.45 21.44 -9.63
N VAL A 4 -8.83 22.13 -8.56
CA VAL A 4 -8.73 23.59 -8.45
C VAL A 4 -7.70 23.91 -7.37
N VAL A 5 -6.70 24.69 -7.75
CA VAL A 5 -5.64 25.13 -6.82
C VAL A 5 -5.98 26.54 -6.36
N GLY A 6 -6.30 26.70 -5.09
CA GLY A 6 -6.53 28.02 -4.51
C GLY A 6 -5.25 28.61 -3.93
N VAL A 7 -4.90 29.84 -4.30
CA VAL A 7 -3.66 30.50 -3.89
C VAL A 7 -3.94 31.90 -3.34
N GLY A 8 -3.39 32.19 -2.17
CA GLY A 8 -3.29 33.54 -1.64
C GLY A 8 -1.84 34.00 -1.63
N ALA A 9 -1.53 35.16 -2.19
CA ALA A 9 -0.18 35.71 -2.20
C ALA A 9 -0.16 37.17 -1.74
N SER A 10 0.89 37.54 -1.00
CA SER A 10 1.20 38.92 -0.66
C SER A 10 1.73 39.65 -1.90
N THR A 11 1.47 40.96 -1.99
CA THR A 11 1.89 41.76 -3.14
C THR A 11 3.39 41.73 -3.35
N GLY A 12 3.83 41.35 -4.55
CA GLY A 12 5.25 41.18 -4.88
C GLY A 12 5.88 39.88 -4.38
N ALA A 13 5.10 38.84 -4.07
CA ALA A 13 5.61 37.49 -3.85
C ALA A 13 6.39 37.01 -5.09
N ALA A 14 7.46 36.25 -4.88
CA ALA A 14 8.28 35.76 -6.00
C ALA A 14 7.56 34.64 -6.75
N GLU A 15 7.65 34.63 -8.09
CA GLU A 15 7.07 33.55 -8.90
C GLU A 15 7.61 32.17 -8.50
N ALA A 16 8.92 32.06 -8.27
CA ALA A 16 9.56 30.83 -7.83
C ALA A 16 8.99 30.30 -6.51
N GLU A 17 8.65 31.19 -5.58
CA GLU A 17 8.06 30.85 -4.28
C GLU A 17 6.64 30.27 -4.45
N VAL A 18 5.80 30.94 -5.25
CA VAL A 18 4.43 30.48 -5.54
C VAL A 18 4.46 29.18 -6.35
N SER A 19 5.34 29.10 -7.35
CA SER A 19 5.54 27.95 -8.22
C SER A 19 5.93 26.69 -7.44
N ALA A 20 6.89 26.82 -6.52
CA ALA A 20 7.33 25.73 -5.65
C ALA A 20 6.20 25.28 -4.70
N LEU A 21 5.48 26.23 -4.10
CA LEU A 21 4.36 25.94 -3.21
C LEU A 21 3.21 25.20 -3.93
N VAL A 22 2.84 25.64 -5.13
CA VAL A 22 1.80 24.99 -5.95
C VAL A 22 2.23 23.59 -6.38
N SER A 23 3.47 23.43 -6.83
CA SER A 23 3.99 22.12 -7.27
C SER A 23 4.03 21.12 -6.10
N GLY A 24 4.47 21.55 -4.92
CA GLY A 24 4.46 20.71 -3.71
C GLY A 24 3.05 20.35 -3.24
N ALA A 25 2.09 21.28 -3.34
CA ALA A 25 0.70 21.01 -3.01
C ALA A 25 0.06 20.01 -4.00
N LEU A 26 0.32 20.12 -5.29
CA LEU A 26 -0.15 19.16 -6.30
C LEU A 26 0.47 17.78 -6.11
N ALA A 27 1.77 17.70 -5.82
CA ALA A 27 2.43 16.43 -5.51
C ALA A 27 1.82 15.73 -4.29
N THR A 28 1.38 16.49 -3.28
CA THR A 28 0.63 15.93 -2.16
C THR A 28 -0.78 15.52 -2.56
N ALA A 29 -1.48 16.32 -3.39
CA ALA A 29 -2.80 15.95 -3.89
C ALA A 29 -2.76 14.61 -4.66
N ASP A 30 -1.70 14.39 -5.46
CA ASP A 30 -1.47 13.14 -6.18
C ASP A 30 -1.30 11.94 -5.23
N GLN A 31 -0.75 12.12 -4.03
CA GLN A 31 -0.65 11.05 -3.02
C GLN A 31 -2.02 10.65 -2.45
N TYR A 32 -2.99 11.58 -2.41
CA TYR A 32 -4.36 11.30 -1.94
C TYR A 32 -5.26 10.67 -3.01
N LEU A 33 -4.80 10.59 -4.27
CA LEU A 33 -5.60 10.18 -5.41
C LEU A 33 -5.01 8.91 -6.04
N ALA A 34 -5.62 7.76 -5.77
CA ALA A 34 -5.20 6.48 -6.34
C ALA A 34 -5.57 6.38 -7.83
N GLY A 35 -4.70 6.80 -8.74
CA GLY A 35 -4.88 6.67 -10.21
C GLY A 35 -3.74 7.29 -11.04
N PRO A 36 -3.62 6.98 -12.35
CA PRO A 36 -2.52 7.44 -13.20
C PRO A 36 -2.43 8.98 -13.31
N PRO A 37 -1.28 9.54 -13.73
CA PRO A 37 -0.97 10.95 -13.49
C PRO A 37 -1.83 11.88 -14.35
N ARG A 38 -2.17 13.03 -13.75
CA ARG A 38 -2.90 14.19 -14.28
C ARG A 38 -4.43 14.09 -14.22
N LEU A 39 -4.99 14.22 -13.01
CA LEU A 39 -6.18 15.06 -12.90
C LEU A 39 -5.78 16.43 -13.44
N ARG A 40 -6.35 16.83 -14.58
CA ARG A 40 -6.04 18.13 -15.17
C ARG A 40 -6.40 19.18 -14.14
N VAL A 41 -5.40 19.90 -13.62
CA VAL A 41 -5.65 21.15 -12.93
C VAL A 41 -6.49 21.97 -13.88
N ALA A 42 -7.70 22.31 -13.47
CA ALA A 42 -8.63 23.02 -14.32
C ALA A 42 -8.52 24.53 -14.16
N ALA A 43 -8.03 24.98 -13.02
CA ALA A 43 -7.88 26.39 -12.71
C ALA A 43 -6.91 26.62 -11.55
N LEU A 44 -6.24 27.77 -11.60
CA LEU A 44 -5.72 28.45 -10.42
C LEU A 44 -6.81 29.42 -9.93
N ALA A 45 -7.07 29.53 -8.63
CA ALA A 45 -8.12 30.38 -8.09
C ALA A 45 -7.58 31.29 -6.98
N THR A 46 -8.04 32.54 -6.94
CA THR A 46 -7.59 33.52 -5.94
C THR A 46 -8.66 34.58 -5.64
N LEU A 47 -8.32 35.52 -4.76
CA LEU A 47 -9.09 36.72 -4.48
C LEU A 47 -8.94 37.72 -5.65
N ASP A 48 -10.02 38.37 -6.05
CA ASP A 48 -10.05 39.35 -7.16
C ASP A 48 -8.98 40.45 -7.07
N THR A 49 -8.76 41.02 -5.89
CA THR A 49 -7.69 42.01 -5.64
C THR A 49 -6.27 41.48 -5.87
N LYS A 50 -6.11 40.16 -6.02
CA LYS A 50 -4.84 39.48 -6.30
C LYS A 50 -4.78 38.88 -7.71
N ALA A 51 -5.84 39.02 -8.52
CA ALA A 51 -5.92 38.42 -9.86
C ALA A 51 -4.82 38.90 -10.82
N THR A 52 -4.28 40.10 -10.59
CA THR A 52 -3.24 40.72 -11.44
C THR A 52 -1.83 40.60 -10.83
N GLU A 53 -1.65 39.88 -9.72
CA GLU A 53 -0.32 39.69 -9.13
C GLU A 53 0.56 38.90 -10.10
N PRO A 54 1.75 39.42 -10.49
CA PRO A 54 2.57 38.82 -11.55
C PRO A 54 2.90 37.34 -11.31
N ALA A 55 3.17 36.96 -10.05
CA ALA A 55 3.46 35.58 -9.68
C ALA A 55 2.27 34.63 -9.89
N LEU A 56 1.03 35.09 -9.66
CA LEU A 56 -0.17 34.25 -9.87
C LEU A 56 -0.48 34.10 -11.36
N VAL A 57 -0.36 35.19 -12.13
CA VAL A 57 -0.54 35.18 -13.59
C VAL A 57 0.49 34.26 -14.26
N ALA A 58 1.76 34.38 -13.87
CA ALA A 58 2.84 33.55 -14.43
C ALA A 58 2.67 32.07 -14.08
N VAL A 59 2.29 31.73 -12.84
CA VAL A 59 2.04 30.34 -12.43
C VAL A 59 0.82 29.75 -13.15
N ALA A 60 -0.26 30.51 -13.32
CA ALA A 60 -1.42 30.07 -14.09
C ALA A 60 -1.06 29.80 -15.57
N ALA A 61 -0.30 30.71 -16.19
CA ALA A 61 0.19 30.57 -17.56
C ALA A 61 1.10 29.34 -17.72
N ARG A 62 2.03 29.11 -16.79
CA ARG A 62 2.93 27.94 -16.79
C ARG A 62 2.19 26.62 -16.65
N LEU A 63 1.09 26.60 -15.89
CA LEU A 63 0.21 25.43 -15.76
C LEU A 63 -0.72 25.26 -16.97
N GLY A 64 -0.87 26.27 -17.84
CA GLY A 64 -1.80 26.26 -18.97
C GLY A 64 -3.26 26.30 -18.54
N VAL A 65 -3.58 26.96 -17.42
CA VAL A 65 -4.93 26.99 -16.83
C VAL A 65 -5.41 28.43 -16.60
N PRO A 66 -6.73 28.68 -16.62
CA PRO A 66 -7.27 29.98 -16.26
C PRO A 66 -6.98 30.34 -14.80
N LEU A 67 -6.79 31.64 -14.55
CA LEU A 67 -6.78 32.22 -13.21
C LEU A 67 -8.18 32.75 -12.88
N LEU A 68 -8.89 32.06 -11.99
CA LEU A 68 -10.20 32.43 -11.51
C LEU A 68 -10.07 33.40 -10.33
N ALA A 69 -10.85 34.48 -10.37
CA ALA A 69 -10.88 35.50 -9.34
C ALA A 69 -12.27 35.55 -8.70
N TYR A 70 -12.32 35.57 -7.37
CA TYR A 70 -13.55 35.67 -6.60
C TYR A 70 -13.50 36.86 -5.66
N SER A 71 -14.64 37.51 -5.44
CA SER A 71 -14.73 38.61 -4.47
C SER A 71 -14.58 38.12 -3.04
N ALA A 72 -14.08 39.00 -2.16
CA ALA A 72 -13.93 38.72 -0.73
C ALA A 72 -15.26 38.21 -0.11
N ALA A 73 -16.39 38.85 -0.45
CA ALA A 73 -17.71 38.46 0.02
C ALA A 73 -18.10 37.03 -0.41
N ARG A 74 -17.77 36.64 -1.64
CA ARG A 74 -18.03 35.27 -2.13
C ARG A 74 -17.15 34.25 -1.41
N LEU A 75 -15.88 34.58 -1.18
CA LEU A 75 -14.96 33.70 -0.43
C LEU A 75 -15.33 33.59 1.06
N ALA A 76 -15.85 34.67 1.67
CA ALA A 76 -16.29 34.68 3.07
C ALA A 76 -17.45 33.71 3.35
N ALA A 77 -18.29 33.46 2.34
CA ALA A 77 -19.42 32.53 2.44
C ALA A 77 -18.99 31.05 2.35
N VAL A 78 -17.75 30.77 1.95
CA VAL A 78 -17.23 29.40 1.82
C VAL A 78 -16.79 28.88 3.18
N ARG A 79 -17.36 27.75 3.61
CA ARG A 79 -16.89 27.06 4.82
C ARG A 79 -15.52 26.46 4.55
N VAL A 80 -14.54 26.87 5.33
CA VAL A 80 -13.15 26.38 5.24
C VAL A 80 -12.74 25.69 6.54
N PRO A 81 -11.97 24.60 6.49
CA PRO A 81 -11.55 23.89 7.69
C PRO A 81 -10.46 24.62 8.49
N HIS A 82 -9.65 25.49 7.84
CA HIS A 82 -8.56 26.22 8.51
C HIS A 82 -8.70 27.73 8.33
N ALA A 83 -9.66 28.32 9.04
CA ALA A 83 -9.81 29.77 9.10
C ALA A 83 -8.56 30.48 9.66
N SER A 84 -8.37 31.75 9.30
CA SER A 84 -7.26 32.59 9.75
C SER A 84 -7.78 33.98 10.07
N ASP A 85 -7.65 34.38 11.34
CA ASP A 85 -8.04 35.72 11.81
C ASP A 85 -7.25 36.82 11.10
N ALA A 86 -6.00 36.55 10.74
CA ALA A 86 -5.16 37.45 9.95
C ALA A 86 -5.72 37.66 8.53
N ALA A 87 -6.16 36.59 7.85
CA ALA A 87 -6.79 36.71 6.54
C ALA A 87 -8.17 37.38 6.62
N LEU A 88 -8.95 37.05 7.65
CA LEU A 88 -10.26 37.65 7.88
C LEU A 88 -10.14 39.17 8.11
N SER A 89 -9.14 39.58 8.90
CA SER A 89 -8.86 41.00 9.17
C SER A 89 -8.28 41.74 7.96
N ALA A 90 -7.43 41.09 7.17
CA ALA A 90 -6.72 41.75 6.06
C ALA A 90 -7.56 41.86 4.78
N VAL A 91 -8.37 40.84 4.48
CA VAL A 91 -9.05 40.71 3.18
C VAL A 91 -10.51 40.23 3.29
N GLY A 92 -11.06 40.15 4.51
CA GLY A 92 -12.47 39.85 4.72
C GLY A 92 -12.88 38.40 4.42
N THR A 93 -11.94 37.47 4.29
CA THR A 93 -12.20 36.04 4.06
C THR A 93 -11.48 35.17 5.08
N PRO A 94 -12.09 34.08 5.59
CA PRO A 94 -11.46 33.20 6.57
C PRO A 94 -10.21 32.50 6.01
N SER A 95 -10.07 32.32 4.69
CA SER A 95 -8.91 31.70 4.07
C SER A 95 -8.93 31.94 2.56
N VAL A 96 -8.02 32.74 2.00
CA VAL A 96 -7.98 32.96 0.54
C VAL A 96 -7.74 31.65 -0.21
N ALA A 97 -6.74 30.88 0.20
CA ALA A 97 -6.36 29.64 -0.49
C ALA A 97 -7.46 28.57 -0.44
N GLU A 98 -8.01 28.25 0.73
CA GLU A 98 -9.03 27.18 0.82
C GLU A 98 -10.38 27.64 0.29
N ALA A 99 -10.79 28.88 0.57
CA ALA A 99 -12.07 29.38 0.08
C ALA A 99 -12.05 29.47 -1.45
N ALA A 100 -10.96 29.92 -2.06
CA ALA A 100 -10.85 29.99 -3.52
C ALA A 100 -10.83 28.59 -4.17
N ALA A 101 -10.15 27.61 -3.55
CA ALA A 101 -10.18 26.22 -4.01
C ALA A 101 -11.58 25.60 -3.95
N LEU A 102 -12.35 25.91 -2.90
CA LEU A 102 -13.67 25.33 -2.62
C LEU A 102 -14.86 26.16 -3.16
N CYS A 103 -14.61 27.35 -3.73
CA CYS A 103 -15.66 28.29 -4.15
C CYS A 103 -16.64 27.70 -5.19
N GLY A 104 -16.15 26.81 -6.06
CA GLY A 104 -16.97 26.08 -7.04
C GLY A 104 -17.64 24.82 -6.50
N GLY A 105 -17.52 24.55 -5.19
CA GLY A 105 -17.88 23.27 -4.58
C GLY A 105 -16.85 22.18 -4.84
N GLY A 106 -16.86 21.14 -4.00
CA GLY A 106 -15.91 20.04 -4.07
C GLY A 106 -15.41 19.62 -2.69
N GLU A 107 -14.39 18.77 -2.71
CA GLU A 107 -13.75 18.24 -1.51
C GLU A 107 -12.32 18.76 -1.41
N LEU A 108 -11.93 19.26 -0.25
CA LEU A 108 -10.57 19.72 0.00
C LEU A 108 -9.64 18.50 0.13
N LEU A 109 -8.63 18.41 -0.74
CA LEU A 109 -7.64 17.33 -0.70
C LEU A 109 -6.37 17.74 0.05
N VAL A 110 -5.91 18.97 -0.19
CA VAL A 110 -4.72 19.51 0.46
C VAL A 110 -5.13 20.78 1.22
N PRO A 111 -5.03 20.79 2.56
CA PRO A 111 -5.35 21.96 3.36
C PRO A 111 -4.36 23.10 3.12
N LYS A 112 -4.70 24.30 3.60
CA LYS A 112 -3.85 25.49 3.44
C LYS A 112 -2.41 25.24 3.91
N ARG A 113 -1.46 25.38 3.00
CA ARG A 113 -0.01 25.39 3.27
C ARG A 113 0.57 26.78 3.04
N LYS A 114 1.63 27.10 3.78
CA LYS A 114 2.42 28.34 3.59
C LYS A 114 3.67 28.02 2.76
N SER A 115 4.16 28.99 2.00
CA SER A 115 5.47 28.89 1.34
C SER A 115 6.60 28.78 2.37
N ALA A 116 7.71 28.13 1.97
CA ALA A 116 8.86 27.89 2.83
C ALA A 116 9.77 29.13 3.02
N ALA A 117 9.46 30.25 2.36
CA ALA A 117 10.20 31.50 2.56
C ALA A 117 9.95 32.06 3.97
N HIS A 118 10.93 32.80 4.51
CA HIS A 118 10.79 33.47 5.81
C HIS A 118 10.95 35.00 5.64
N PRO A 119 9.89 35.79 5.86
CA PRO A 119 8.51 35.39 6.17
C PRO A 119 7.79 34.79 4.94
N ALA A 120 6.84 33.88 5.19
CA ALA A 120 6.07 33.24 4.12
C ALA A 120 5.13 34.25 3.44
N ARG A 121 5.19 34.34 2.10
CA ARG A 121 4.44 35.32 1.32
C ARG A 121 3.35 34.70 0.45
N ALA A 122 3.21 33.38 0.44
CA ALA A 122 2.17 32.68 -0.29
C ALA A 122 1.53 31.56 0.52
N THR A 123 0.27 31.28 0.20
CA THR A 123 -0.49 30.15 0.72
C THR A 123 -1.20 29.41 -0.40
N CYS A 124 -1.33 28.10 -0.29
CA CYS A 124 -1.91 27.25 -1.32
C CYS A 124 -2.77 26.14 -0.71
N ALA A 125 -3.87 25.79 -1.36
CA ALA A 125 -4.74 24.67 -1.03
C ALA A 125 -5.25 24.01 -2.33
N VAL A 126 -5.64 22.74 -2.27
CA VAL A 126 -6.10 21.99 -3.46
C VAL A 126 -7.43 21.31 -3.16
N ALA A 127 -8.41 21.52 -4.03
CA ALA A 127 -9.70 20.86 -3.97
C ALA A 127 -9.98 20.02 -5.22
N ARG A 128 -10.71 18.93 -5.05
CA ARG A 128 -11.24 18.07 -6.10
C ARG A 128 -12.69 18.44 -6.37
N THR A 129 -13.00 18.70 -7.64
CA THR A 129 -14.37 19.04 -8.08
C THR A 129 -14.78 18.27 -9.33
N THR A 130 -16.08 18.10 -9.51
CA THR A 130 -16.71 17.49 -10.69
C THR A 130 -17.00 18.53 -11.79
N ALA A 131 -17.06 19.82 -11.44
CA ALA A 131 -17.27 20.93 -12.39
C ALA A 131 -16.67 22.24 -11.81
N PRO A 132 -15.54 22.74 -12.33
CA PRO A 132 -15.08 24.06 -11.94
C PRO A 132 -16.06 25.08 -12.50
N GLN A 133 -16.76 25.82 -11.63
CA GLN A 133 -17.57 26.95 -12.08
C GLN A 133 -16.62 28.02 -12.61
N VAL A 134 -16.40 28.05 -13.93
CA VAL A 134 -15.75 29.17 -14.60
C VAL A 134 -16.74 30.34 -14.50
N PRO A 135 -16.41 31.45 -13.82
CA PRO A 135 -17.18 32.66 -13.95
C PRO A 135 -16.99 33.13 -15.40
N TRP A 136 -18.06 33.15 -16.18
CA TRP A 136 -18.08 33.83 -17.47
C TRP A 136 -17.75 35.31 -17.25
N PRO A 137 -16.67 35.88 -17.82
CA PRO A 137 -16.53 37.31 -17.93
C PRO A 137 -17.20 37.74 -19.23
N GLY A 138 -18.34 38.44 -19.12
CA GLY A 138 -18.64 39.44 -20.13
C GLY A 138 -17.57 40.52 -20.01
N GLY A 139 -16.70 40.64 -21.01
CA GLY A 139 -15.63 41.63 -21.06
C GLY A 139 -14.40 41.10 -21.80
N ASP A 140 -14.16 41.63 -22.99
CA ASP A 140 -13.20 41.18 -24.00
C ASP A 140 -11.79 40.86 -23.48
N PHE A 141 -11.39 39.60 -23.61
CA PHE A 141 -9.99 39.22 -23.83
C PHE A 141 -9.93 38.32 -25.07
N ALA A 142 -9.19 38.77 -26.07
CA ALA A 142 -9.04 38.09 -27.35
C ALA A 142 -8.51 36.66 -27.15
N ALA A 143 -9.21 35.68 -27.71
CA ALA A 143 -8.75 34.30 -27.76
C ALA A 143 -7.40 34.21 -28.49
N PRO A 144 -6.43 33.41 -28.01
CA PRO A 144 -5.24 33.11 -28.81
C PRO A 144 -5.67 32.31 -30.06
N PRO A 145 -5.02 32.53 -31.22
CA PRO A 145 -5.37 31.83 -32.45
C PRO A 145 -5.12 30.33 -32.32
N PRO A 146 -5.86 29.49 -33.07
CA PRO A 146 -5.63 28.04 -33.09
C PRO A 146 -4.20 27.74 -33.57
N PRO A 147 -3.59 26.63 -33.13
CA PRO A 147 -2.26 26.25 -33.59
C PRO A 147 -2.30 26.00 -35.10
N ASP A 148 -1.55 26.81 -35.84
CA ASP A 148 -1.30 26.59 -37.26
C ASP A 148 -0.72 25.19 -37.47
N ALA A 149 -1.21 24.53 -38.52
CA ALA A 149 -0.69 23.28 -39.01
C ALA A 149 0.83 23.41 -39.22
N LEU A 150 1.59 22.53 -38.57
CA LEU A 150 3.02 22.38 -38.82
C LEU A 150 3.22 22.14 -40.34
N PRO A 151 4.18 22.82 -40.98
CA PRO A 151 4.43 22.62 -42.40
C PRO A 151 4.92 21.18 -42.62
N THR A 152 4.28 20.50 -43.55
CA THR A 152 4.79 19.28 -44.18
C THR A 152 6.08 19.62 -44.92
N THR A 153 7.22 19.39 -44.29
CA THR A 153 8.50 19.31 -45.00
C THR A 153 8.67 17.89 -45.51
N GLU A 154 8.53 17.74 -46.82
CA GLU A 154 8.94 16.58 -47.59
C GLU A 154 10.43 16.29 -47.33
N PHE A 155 10.73 15.08 -46.84
CA PHE A 155 12.10 14.57 -46.89
C PHE A 155 12.32 13.96 -48.27
N THR A 156 13.03 14.70 -49.12
CA THR A 156 13.57 14.21 -50.39
C THR A 156 14.74 13.27 -50.16
N ASP A 157 14.65 12.11 -50.80
CA ASP A 157 15.70 11.11 -51.01
C ASP A 157 16.90 11.71 -51.80
N ALA A 158 18.15 11.44 -51.35
CA ALA A 158 19.34 11.23 -52.20
C ALA A 158 20.64 10.96 -51.40
N CYS A 159 21.00 9.67 -51.30
CA CYS A 159 22.30 8.98 -51.51
C CYS A 159 23.67 9.50 -50.98
N PRO A 160 24.74 8.65 -50.91
CA PRO A 160 24.82 7.17 -50.93
C PRO A 160 25.74 6.57 -49.83
N VAL A 161 25.52 5.30 -49.47
CA VAL A 161 26.55 4.49 -48.78
C VAL A 161 26.86 3.25 -49.62
N THR A 162 28.11 3.18 -50.10
CA THR A 162 28.73 2.07 -50.83
C THR A 162 28.92 0.83 -49.95
N PRO A 163 28.62 -0.40 -50.44
CA PRO A 163 28.98 -1.64 -49.76
C PRO A 163 30.35 -2.18 -50.23
N PRO A 164 31.09 -2.95 -49.40
CA PRO A 164 32.27 -3.68 -49.84
C PRO A 164 31.90 -4.99 -50.58
N PRO A 165 32.80 -5.52 -51.43
CA PRO A 165 32.47 -6.55 -52.41
C PRO A 165 32.40 -7.96 -51.80
N GLY A 166 31.53 -8.78 -52.37
CA GLY A 166 31.39 -10.18 -52.04
C GLY A 166 32.47 -11.07 -52.67
N THR A 167 32.59 -12.26 -52.10
CA THR A 167 33.10 -13.46 -52.76
C THR A 167 32.08 -14.57 -52.50
N GLY A 168 31.72 -15.27 -53.59
CA GLY A 168 30.67 -16.28 -53.59
C GLY A 168 31.11 -17.61 -52.99
N ALA A 169 30.15 -18.47 -52.68
CA ALA A 169 29.81 -19.60 -53.56
C ALA A 169 28.84 -20.57 -52.87
N SER A 170 27.93 -21.09 -53.71
CA SER A 170 27.49 -22.49 -53.72
C SER A 170 26.33 -22.97 -52.83
N THR A 171 25.17 -23.05 -53.49
CA THR A 171 24.28 -24.22 -53.64
C THR A 171 23.98 -25.14 -52.45
N ARG A 172 22.69 -25.25 -52.07
CA ARG A 172 21.79 -26.39 -52.39
C ARG A 172 20.52 -26.34 -51.52
N THR A 173 19.37 -26.31 -52.19
CA THR A 173 18.05 -26.75 -51.71
C THR A 173 17.99 -28.28 -51.66
N PRO A 174 17.09 -28.92 -50.89
CA PRO A 174 15.71 -29.18 -51.36
C PRO A 174 14.64 -28.92 -50.28
N GLN A 175 13.52 -28.25 -50.58
CA GLN A 175 12.24 -28.83 -51.03
C GLN A 175 11.77 -30.06 -50.22
N HIS A 176 10.73 -29.85 -49.38
CA HIS A 176 9.58 -30.76 -49.29
C HIS A 176 8.29 -30.01 -48.93
N THR A 177 7.46 -29.86 -49.96
CA THR A 177 6.00 -29.99 -50.04
C THR A 177 5.12 -30.04 -48.77
N ARG A 178 4.24 -29.03 -48.69
CA ARG A 178 2.79 -29.01 -48.37
C ARG A 178 2.13 -30.31 -47.85
N THR A 179 1.30 -30.16 -46.81
CA THR A 179 -0.16 -30.37 -46.93
C THR A 179 -0.96 -29.61 -45.86
N SER A 180 -2.03 -28.96 -46.33
CA SER A 180 -3.10 -28.30 -45.57
C SER A 180 -4.21 -29.32 -45.31
N THR A 181 -4.90 -29.25 -44.16
CA THR A 181 -6.36 -29.49 -44.09
C THR A 181 -6.94 -28.80 -42.85
N ALA A 182 -7.87 -27.88 -43.08
CA ALA A 182 -8.84 -27.39 -42.12
C ALA A 182 -10.16 -28.15 -42.34
N MET A 183 -10.93 -28.42 -41.27
CA MET A 183 -12.38 -28.61 -41.38
C MET A 183 -13.10 -28.17 -40.10
N HIS A 184 -14.13 -27.33 -40.31
CA HIS A 184 -15.24 -26.99 -39.43
C HIS A 184 -16.08 -28.22 -39.05
N LEU A 185 -16.81 -28.16 -37.92
CA LEU A 185 -18.28 -28.14 -37.85
C LEU A 185 -18.80 -28.28 -36.39
N SER A 186 -19.91 -27.59 -36.09
CA SER A 186 -20.87 -27.78 -34.98
C SER A 186 -22.28 -27.87 -35.60
N PRO A 187 -23.40 -28.03 -34.87
CA PRO A 187 -23.80 -28.84 -33.69
C PRO A 187 -25.00 -29.77 -34.05
N PRO A 188 -25.88 -30.25 -33.11
CA PRO A 188 -27.12 -29.51 -32.78
C PRO A 188 -27.68 -29.72 -31.33
N VAL A 189 -28.94 -29.27 -31.11
CA VAL A 189 -29.63 -28.84 -29.87
C VAL A 189 -30.92 -29.67 -29.58
N ARG A 190 -31.19 -30.03 -28.28
CA ARG A 190 -32.46 -30.26 -27.48
C ARG A 190 -33.54 -31.28 -28.00
N PRO A 191 -34.63 -31.68 -27.26
CA PRO A 191 -35.33 -31.07 -26.09
C PRO A 191 -36.02 -32.02 -25.02
N ASP A 192 -36.71 -31.37 -24.05
CA ASP A 192 -37.94 -31.76 -23.28
C ASP A 192 -37.93 -32.92 -22.23
N ASP A 193 -38.78 -33.03 -21.20
CA ASP A 193 -39.67 -32.18 -20.36
C ASP A 193 -40.39 -33.14 -19.33
N LEU A 194 -41.16 -32.61 -18.35
CA LEU A 194 -42.28 -33.24 -17.56
C LEU A 194 -42.08 -33.70 -16.07
N SER A 195 -42.47 -32.80 -15.13
CA SER A 195 -43.61 -32.85 -14.15
C SER A 195 -43.83 -34.03 -13.14
N PRO A 196 -44.74 -33.93 -12.09
CA PRO A 196 -45.29 -32.79 -11.31
C PRO A 196 -45.49 -33.03 -9.76
N ASP A 197 -45.98 -31.98 -9.08
CA ASP A 197 -46.95 -31.91 -7.95
C ASP A 197 -46.70 -32.48 -6.54
N ARG A 198 -46.80 -31.58 -5.54
CA ARG A 198 -47.81 -31.67 -4.45
C ARG A 198 -48.06 -30.32 -3.77
N ALA A 199 -49.27 -29.79 -3.97
CA ALA A 199 -50.00 -28.92 -3.04
C ALA A 199 -50.30 -29.71 -1.73
N SER A 200 -50.72 -29.19 -0.58
CA SER A 200 -51.24 -27.92 -0.09
C SER A 200 -51.30 -28.06 1.44
N ASP A 201 -51.10 -27.00 2.21
CA ASP A 201 -52.13 -26.64 3.20
C ASP A 201 -51.99 -25.20 3.67
N ARG A 202 -53.10 -24.47 3.52
CA ARG A 202 -53.29 -23.10 3.98
C ARG A 202 -54.08 -23.16 5.27
N HIS A 203 -53.59 -22.52 6.33
CA HIS A 203 -54.44 -21.99 7.40
C HIS A 203 -54.19 -20.50 7.55
N THR A 204 -55.23 -19.74 7.22
CA THR A 204 -55.37 -18.29 7.34
C THR A 204 -55.72 -17.88 8.76
N HIS A 205 -55.12 -16.81 9.29
CA HIS A 205 -55.70 -15.84 10.24
C HIS A 205 -54.78 -14.59 10.36
N PRO A 206 -55.28 -13.43 10.81
CA PRO A 206 -55.25 -12.16 10.07
C PRO A 206 -54.05 -11.23 10.35
N ARG A 207 -53.78 -10.36 9.36
CA ARG A 207 -52.81 -9.25 9.38
C ARG A 207 -53.19 -8.18 10.41
N GLU A 208 -52.34 -7.98 11.41
CA GLU A 208 -52.19 -6.70 12.11
C GLU A 208 -51.04 -5.93 11.46
N GLU A 209 -51.33 -4.73 10.94
CA GLU A 209 -50.35 -3.77 10.49
C GLU A 209 -49.58 -3.22 11.70
N ARG A 210 -48.35 -3.70 11.89
CA ARG A 210 -47.36 -3.01 12.71
C ARG A 210 -46.49 -2.17 11.78
N THR A 211 -46.61 -0.86 11.92
CA THR A 211 -45.65 0.13 11.43
C THR A 211 -44.25 -0.21 11.94
N GLU A 212 -43.40 -0.75 11.06
CA GLU A 212 -41.97 -0.91 11.32
C GLU A 212 -41.32 0.46 11.48
N ALA A 213 -40.76 0.71 12.66
CA ALA A 213 -39.88 1.83 12.89
C ALA A 213 -38.64 1.70 11.99
N PRO A 214 -38.11 2.81 11.43
CA PRO A 214 -36.94 2.74 10.56
C PRO A 214 -35.77 2.13 11.33
N ALA A 215 -35.15 1.12 10.72
CA ALA A 215 -33.96 0.48 11.25
C ALA A 215 -32.90 1.56 11.59
N PRO A 216 -32.24 1.47 12.76
CA PRO A 216 -31.23 2.45 13.12
C PRO A 216 -30.13 2.45 12.05
N ALA A 217 -29.83 3.64 11.54
CA ALA A 217 -28.72 3.85 10.62
C ALA A 217 -27.44 3.22 11.21
N PRO A 218 -26.59 2.57 10.41
CA PRO A 218 -25.35 1.98 10.91
C PRO A 218 -24.55 3.05 11.63
N ALA A 219 -24.21 2.78 12.89
CA ALA A 219 -23.33 3.61 13.68
C ALA A 219 -22.06 3.86 12.86
N ARG A 220 -21.74 5.13 12.61
CA ARG A 220 -20.44 5.54 12.07
C ARG A 220 -19.38 5.16 13.10
N GLY A 221 -18.86 3.94 12.99
CA GLY A 221 -17.79 3.46 13.84
C GLY A 221 -16.53 4.29 13.58
N HIS A 222 -15.85 4.65 14.66
CA HIS A 222 -14.46 5.08 14.62
C HIS A 222 -13.64 4.01 13.87
N GLY A 223 -13.37 4.24 12.58
CA GLY A 223 -12.63 3.27 11.77
C GLY A 223 -11.17 3.22 12.20
N HIS A 224 -10.58 2.02 12.28
CA HIS A 224 -9.13 1.88 12.37
C HIS A 224 -8.50 2.42 11.08
N ASP A 225 -7.41 3.19 11.21
CA ASP A 225 -6.61 3.60 10.06
C ASP A 225 -5.78 2.42 9.56
N LEU A 226 -6.36 1.69 8.60
CA LEU A 226 -5.73 0.51 7.99
C LEU A 226 -4.50 0.87 7.15
N ARG A 227 -4.28 2.15 6.81
CA ARG A 227 -3.16 2.61 5.98
C ARG A 227 -1.99 3.15 6.79
N HIS A 228 -2.11 3.20 8.11
CA HIS A 228 -0.98 3.54 8.97
C HIS A 228 0.01 2.36 9.04
N HIS A 229 1.24 2.59 8.61
CA HIS A 229 2.33 1.61 8.64
C HIS A 229 3.51 2.16 9.45
N GLY A 230 4.45 1.28 9.83
CA GLY A 230 5.51 1.65 10.78
C GLY A 230 6.49 2.70 10.27
N ASP A 231 6.65 2.81 8.96
CA ASP A 231 7.45 3.84 8.32
C ASP A 231 6.86 5.24 8.48
N ALA A 232 5.55 5.37 8.73
CA ALA A 232 4.95 6.65 9.11
C ALA A 232 5.52 7.21 10.42
N GLU A 233 6.05 6.37 11.31
CA GLU A 233 6.69 6.83 12.55
C GLU A 233 8.05 7.53 12.31
N VAL A 234 8.63 7.41 11.11
CA VAL A 234 10.03 7.82 10.82
C VAL A 234 10.12 8.93 9.75
N ARG A 235 9.04 9.24 9.03
CA ARG A 235 9.06 10.06 7.79
C ARG A 235 9.34 11.57 7.96
N ASP A 236 9.06 12.18 9.10
CA ASP A 236 9.21 13.64 9.33
C ASP A 236 9.88 13.88 10.71
N ASP A 237 11.14 14.29 10.76
CA ASP A 237 11.98 14.41 11.99
C ASP A 237 12.51 13.09 12.59
N GLY A 238 12.17 11.94 11.98
CA GLY A 238 12.49 10.61 12.53
C GLY A 238 13.82 10.00 12.08
N ALA A 239 14.53 10.61 11.12
CA ALA A 239 15.74 10.03 10.54
C ALA A 239 16.91 9.88 11.53
N GLU A 240 16.89 10.63 12.64
CA GLU A 240 17.87 10.51 13.73
C GLU A 240 17.43 9.53 14.84
N LEU A 241 16.19 9.01 14.78
CA LEU A 241 15.68 8.08 15.77
C LEU A 241 16.22 6.68 15.53
N THR A 242 16.41 5.96 16.62
CA THR A 242 16.59 4.51 16.57
C THR A 242 15.24 3.89 16.18
N ASP A 243 15.16 3.38 14.95
CA ASP A 243 13.93 2.78 14.41
C ASP A 243 13.69 1.38 14.98
N LEU A 244 12.67 1.31 15.84
CA LEU A 244 12.06 0.07 16.34
C LEU A 244 10.60 -0.06 15.89
N ALA A 245 10.13 0.83 15.00
CA ALA A 245 8.79 0.86 14.44
C ALA A 245 8.69 0.08 13.12
N VAL A 246 9.83 -0.20 12.47
CA VAL A 246 9.91 -1.03 11.27
C VAL A 246 10.75 -2.30 11.53
N ASN A 247 10.21 -3.45 11.13
CA ASN A 247 10.83 -4.77 11.34
C ASN A 247 11.75 -5.16 10.17
N VAL A 248 12.68 -4.29 9.77
CA VAL A 248 13.75 -4.62 8.82
C VAL A 248 15.00 -4.98 9.61
N ARG A 249 15.74 -6.01 9.18
CA ARG A 249 16.98 -6.45 9.83
C ARG A 249 18.05 -5.35 9.69
N THR A 250 18.74 -5.02 10.78
CA THR A 250 19.85 -4.05 10.74
C THR A 250 21.05 -4.62 9.98
N GLY A 251 21.94 -3.75 9.49
CA GLY A 251 23.15 -4.18 8.75
C GLY A 251 22.86 -4.85 7.40
N THR A 252 21.68 -4.61 6.81
CA THR A 252 21.27 -5.17 5.52
C THR A 252 20.99 -4.09 4.47
N PRO A 253 21.05 -4.40 3.16
CA PRO A 253 21.45 -5.69 2.56
C PRO A 253 22.94 -6.02 2.79
N PRO A 254 23.33 -7.30 2.91
CA PRO A 254 24.74 -7.67 3.01
C PRO A 254 25.48 -7.26 1.73
N ALA A 255 26.78 -6.96 1.85
CA ALA A 255 27.58 -6.41 0.75
C ALA A 255 27.51 -7.27 -0.53
N TRP A 256 27.60 -8.59 -0.39
CA TRP A 256 27.52 -9.51 -1.54
C TRP A 256 26.17 -9.40 -2.28
N LEU A 257 25.07 -9.16 -1.57
CA LEU A 257 23.75 -9.02 -2.16
C LEU A 257 23.61 -7.65 -2.83
N ALA A 258 24.11 -6.59 -2.19
CA ALA A 258 24.15 -5.26 -2.77
C ALA A 258 24.96 -5.24 -4.08
N GLU A 259 26.11 -5.91 -4.12
CA GLU A 259 26.93 -6.08 -5.33
C GLU A 259 26.18 -6.83 -6.44
N ARG A 260 25.45 -7.91 -6.08
CA ARG A 260 24.66 -8.67 -7.06
C ARG A 260 23.52 -7.84 -7.66
N ILE A 261 22.84 -7.05 -6.82
CA ILE A 261 21.80 -6.13 -7.26
C ILE A 261 22.41 -5.05 -8.16
N ALA A 262 23.53 -4.44 -7.77
CA ALA A 262 24.22 -3.43 -8.56
C ALA A 262 24.69 -3.97 -9.93
N GLY A 263 25.17 -5.21 -9.97
CA GLY A 263 25.57 -5.88 -11.21
C GLY A 263 24.44 -6.03 -12.23
N SER A 264 23.18 -6.12 -11.78
CA SER A 264 22.01 -6.19 -12.67
C SER A 264 21.70 -4.88 -13.39
N LEU A 265 22.22 -3.74 -12.91
CA LEU A 265 21.89 -2.41 -13.43
C LEU A 265 22.40 -2.18 -14.86
N GLY A 266 23.44 -2.92 -15.29
CA GLY A 266 23.94 -2.86 -16.66
C GLY A 266 22.94 -3.38 -17.72
N GLY A 267 21.96 -4.19 -17.31
CA GLY A 267 20.97 -4.82 -18.20
C GLY A 267 19.60 -4.13 -18.27
N LEU A 268 19.43 -2.95 -17.65
CA LEU A 268 18.10 -2.33 -17.48
C LEU A 268 17.40 -1.92 -18.78
N ALA A 269 18.11 -1.84 -19.91
CA ALA A 269 17.50 -1.55 -21.20
C ALA A 269 16.61 -2.69 -21.72
N ALA A 270 16.80 -3.92 -21.22
CA ALA A 270 15.97 -5.07 -21.57
C ALA A 270 14.80 -5.23 -20.60
N TYR A 271 13.66 -5.73 -21.10
CA TYR A 271 12.54 -6.13 -20.25
C TYR A 271 12.97 -7.27 -19.30
N PRO A 272 12.44 -7.28 -18.06
CA PRO A 272 12.83 -8.28 -17.07
C PRO A 272 12.38 -9.69 -17.46
N ASP A 273 13.24 -10.68 -17.19
CA ASP A 273 12.96 -12.11 -17.38
C ASP A 273 13.03 -12.84 -16.04
N GLY A 274 11.87 -13.22 -15.51
CA GLY A 274 11.75 -13.84 -14.20
C GLY A 274 11.99 -15.34 -14.14
N ARG A 275 12.31 -16.03 -15.25
CA ARG A 275 12.37 -17.51 -15.28
C ARG A 275 13.38 -18.08 -14.28
N ALA A 276 14.59 -17.54 -14.21
CA ALA A 276 15.63 -18.02 -13.31
C ALA A 276 15.26 -17.80 -11.84
N ALA A 277 14.80 -16.59 -11.49
CA ALA A 277 14.34 -16.28 -10.14
C ALA A 277 13.16 -17.16 -9.70
N ARG A 278 12.17 -17.39 -10.58
CA ARG A 278 11.03 -18.26 -10.31
C ARG A 278 11.47 -19.71 -10.05
N ALA A 279 12.41 -20.22 -10.86
CA ALA A 279 12.99 -21.54 -10.67
C ALA A 279 13.77 -21.66 -9.35
N ALA A 280 14.52 -20.62 -8.96
CA ALA A 280 15.26 -20.60 -7.70
C ALA A 280 14.32 -20.63 -6.48
N VAL A 281 13.23 -19.87 -6.51
CA VAL A 281 12.19 -19.91 -5.47
C VAL A 281 11.54 -21.30 -5.39
N ALA A 282 11.17 -21.87 -6.54
CA ALA A 282 10.57 -23.20 -6.61
C ALA A 282 11.50 -24.27 -6.01
N ALA A 283 12.78 -24.23 -6.37
CA ALA A 283 13.80 -25.14 -5.86
C ALA A 283 13.99 -25.03 -4.34
N ARG A 284 13.99 -23.81 -3.77
CA ARG A 284 14.06 -23.63 -2.30
C ARG A 284 12.96 -24.38 -1.57
N HIS A 285 11.74 -24.31 -2.08
CA HIS A 285 10.56 -24.87 -1.41
C HIS A 285 10.25 -26.32 -1.82
N GLY A 286 11.05 -26.90 -2.71
CA GLY A 286 10.80 -28.25 -3.24
C GLY A 286 9.52 -28.32 -4.08
N LEU A 287 9.11 -27.22 -4.70
CA LEU A 287 7.88 -27.12 -5.48
C LEU A 287 8.16 -27.09 -6.99
N PRO A 288 7.20 -27.52 -7.83
CA PRO A 288 7.20 -27.19 -9.25
C PRO A 288 7.13 -25.68 -9.51
N VAL A 289 7.67 -25.23 -10.64
CA VAL A 289 7.76 -23.80 -10.99
C VAL A 289 6.39 -23.16 -11.15
N GLU A 290 5.42 -23.92 -11.63
CA GLU A 290 4.01 -23.55 -11.77
C GLU A 290 3.35 -23.14 -10.46
N HIS A 291 3.89 -23.54 -9.30
CA HIS A 291 3.38 -23.12 -7.98
C HIS A 291 3.86 -21.74 -7.53
N VAL A 292 4.74 -21.08 -8.30
CA VAL A 292 5.38 -19.83 -7.89
C VAL A 292 4.89 -18.65 -8.72
N LEU A 293 4.53 -17.54 -8.08
CA LEU A 293 4.35 -16.24 -8.71
C LEU A 293 5.24 -15.20 -8.02
N LEU A 294 6.11 -14.52 -8.77
CA LEU A 294 6.91 -13.42 -8.24
C LEU A 294 6.08 -12.14 -8.20
N THR A 295 6.24 -11.35 -7.14
CA THR A 295 5.45 -10.12 -6.91
C THR A 295 6.33 -8.95 -6.49
N ALA A 296 5.88 -7.72 -6.74
CA ALA A 296 6.47 -6.46 -6.31
C ALA A 296 6.30 -6.25 -4.78
N GLY A 297 6.73 -7.24 -3.99
CA GLY A 297 6.45 -7.38 -2.57
C GLY A 297 5.08 -8.00 -2.28
N ALA A 298 4.90 -8.47 -1.05
CA ALA A 298 3.62 -9.06 -0.58
C ALA A 298 2.42 -8.10 -0.74
N ALA A 299 2.67 -6.79 -0.73
CA ALA A 299 1.69 -5.75 -1.04
C ALA A 299 0.95 -5.99 -2.37
N GLU A 300 1.69 -6.27 -3.44
CA GLU A 300 1.08 -6.59 -4.74
C GLU A 300 0.26 -7.88 -4.63
N ALA A 301 0.78 -8.90 -3.93
CA ALA A 301 0.07 -10.17 -3.77
C ALA A 301 -1.32 -9.97 -3.13
N PHE A 302 -1.44 -9.16 -2.08
CA PHE A 302 -2.75 -8.85 -1.47
C PHE A 302 -3.71 -8.18 -2.45
N VAL A 303 -3.22 -7.27 -3.28
CA VAL A 303 -4.03 -6.61 -4.32
C VAL A 303 -4.48 -7.61 -5.39
N LEU A 304 -3.61 -8.52 -5.81
CA LEU A 304 -3.96 -9.57 -6.78
C LEU A 304 -5.00 -10.53 -6.20
N LEU A 305 -4.81 -10.99 -4.96
CA LEU A 305 -5.76 -11.86 -4.27
C LEU A 305 -7.14 -11.21 -4.18
N ALA A 306 -7.19 -9.95 -3.74
CA ALA A 306 -8.43 -9.20 -3.58
C ALA A 306 -9.19 -8.99 -4.91
N ARG A 307 -8.48 -8.84 -6.03
CA ARG A 307 -9.09 -8.54 -7.34
C ARG A 307 -9.38 -9.76 -8.20
N ALA A 308 -8.57 -10.81 -8.09
CA ALA A 308 -8.61 -11.93 -9.01
C ALA A 308 -9.40 -13.14 -8.47
N LEU A 309 -9.45 -13.31 -7.15
CA LEU A 309 -10.14 -14.44 -6.55
C LEU A 309 -11.66 -14.20 -6.50
N PRO A 310 -12.48 -15.19 -6.89
CA PRO A 310 -13.94 -15.07 -6.87
C PRO A 310 -14.48 -15.30 -5.45
N VAL A 311 -14.30 -14.32 -4.57
CA VAL A 311 -14.67 -14.39 -3.15
C VAL A 311 -15.80 -13.43 -2.83
N ALA A 312 -16.68 -13.82 -1.91
CA ALA A 312 -17.86 -13.08 -1.47
C ALA A 312 -17.88 -12.85 0.04
N GLN A 313 -17.29 -13.74 0.85
CA GLN A 313 -17.23 -13.66 2.31
C GLN A 313 -15.78 -13.75 2.83
N PRO A 314 -14.91 -12.80 2.46
CA PRO A 314 -13.53 -12.80 2.94
C PRO A 314 -13.46 -12.45 4.43
N VAL A 315 -12.68 -13.22 5.17
CA VAL A 315 -12.39 -13.03 6.60
C VAL A 315 -10.91 -12.76 6.82
N VAL A 316 -10.61 -11.77 7.65
CA VAL A 316 -9.25 -11.44 8.07
C VAL A 316 -9.14 -11.63 9.59
N VAL A 317 -8.18 -12.45 10.02
CA VAL A 317 -7.95 -12.75 11.45
C VAL A 317 -7.11 -11.65 12.08
N HIS A 318 -7.63 -10.93 13.06
CA HIS A 318 -6.97 -9.81 13.72
C HIS A 318 -6.64 -10.13 15.19
N PRO A 319 -5.70 -9.40 15.82
CA PRO A 319 -4.87 -8.34 15.25
C PRO A 319 -3.79 -8.88 14.31
N GLN A 320 -3.73 -8.33 13.09
CA GLN A 320 -2.71 -8.66 12.10
C GLN A 320 -2.39 -7.44 11.23
N PHE A 321 -1.42 -7.59 10.32
CA PHE A 321 -1.05 -6.58 9.34
C PHE A 321 -2.27 -6.17 8.53
N THR A 322 -2.47 -4.87 8.34
CA THR A 322 -3.75 -4.31 7.88
C THR A 322 -3.93 -4.29 6.37
N GLU A 323 -2.86 -4.49 5.60
CA GLU A 323 -2.87 -4.43 4.13
C GLU A 323 -3.80 -5.46 3.45
N PRO A 324 -3.93 -6.72 3.92
CA PRO A 324 -4.90 -7.66 3.33
C PRO A 324 -6.33 -7.13 3.41
N GLU A 325 -6.74 -6.63 4.58
CA GLU A 325 -8.08 -6.05 4.74
C GLU A 325 -8.25 -4.78 3.90
N ALA A 326 -7.24 -3.91 3.87
CA ALA A 326 -7.27 -2.70 3.06
C ALA A 326 -7.43 -3.04 1.56
N ALA A 327 -6.66 -4.00 1.04
CA ALA A 327 -6.73 -4.44 -0.35
C ALA A 327 -8.10 -5.05 -0.70
N LEU A 328 -8.66 -5.88 0.18
CA LEU A 328 -10.00 -6.45 0.00
C LEU A 328 -11.09 -5.37 -0.05
N ARG A 329 -11.05 -4.40 0.88
CA ARG A 329 -11.99 -3.28 0.91
C ARG A 329 -11.85 -2.38 -0.32
N ASP A 330 -10.62 -2.10 -0.75
CA ASP A 330 -10.34 -1.31 -1.95
C ASP A 330 -10.81 -2.02 -3.24
N ALA A 331 -10.91 -3.35 -3.23
CA ALA A 331 -11.52 -4.14 -4.30
C ALA A 331 -13.06 -4.25 -4.20
N GLY A 332 -13.68 -3.65 -3.17
CA GLY A 332 -15.13 -3.61 -2.99
C GLY A 332 -15.73 -4.72 -2.11
N HIS A 333 -14.89 -5.52 -1.45
CA HIS A 333 -15.38 -6.60 -0.58
C HIS A 333 -15.88 -6.08 0.77
N ARG A 334 -16.90 -6.75 1.31
CA ARG A 334 -17.26 -6.64 2.73
C ARG A 334 -16.42 -7.66 3.51
N VAL A 335 -15.50 -7.16 4.32
CA VAL A 335 -14.53 -8.01 5.03
C VAL A 335 -15.04 -8.35 6.43
N GLY A 336 -15.22 -9.64 6.71
CA GLY A 336 -15.44 -10.15 8.05
C GLY A 336 -14.14 -10.12 8.87
N ARG A 337 -14.26 -9.95 10.20
CA ARG A 337 -13.12 -9.96 11.11
C ARG A 337 -13.32 -11.00 12.20
N VAL A 338 -12.30 -11.81 12.42
CA VAL A 338 -12.17 -12.67 13.61
C VAL A 338 -11.13 -12.01 14.49
N VAL A 339 -11.51 -11.49 15.66
CA VAL A 339 -10.60 -10.80 16.57
C VAL A 339 -10.17 -11.76 17.66
N LEU A 340 -8.91 -12.19 17.62
CA LEU A 340 -8.29 -13.05 18.62
C LEU A 340 -8.12 -12.28 19.94
N PRO A 341 -8.58 -12.83 21.07
CA PRO A 341 -8.54 -12.13 22.34
C PRO A 341 -7.14 -12.11 22.95
N ALA A 342 -6.77 -10.99 23.57
CA ALA A 342 -5.53 -10.87 24.34
C ALA A 342 -5.48 -11.83 25.54
N ALA A 343 -6.63 -12.22 26.09
CA ALA A 343 -6.74 -13.15 27.21
C ALA A 343 -6.22 -14.55 26.87
N ASP A 344 -6.30 -14.95 25.59
CA ASP A 344 -5.81 -16.24 25.09
C ASP A 344 -4.50 -16.08 24.31
N ASP A 345 -3.70 -15.07 24.66
CA ASP A 345 -2.40 -14.77 24.03
C ASP A 345 -2.49 -14.53 22.52
N PHE A 346 -3.65 -14.08 22.02
CA PHE A 346 -3.92 -13.93 20.58
C PHE A 346 -3.69 -15.23 19.78
N ARG A 347 -3.91 -16.40 20.39
CA ARG A 347 -3.80 -17.67 19.69
C ARG A 347 -5.03 -17.90 18.80
N LEU A 348 -4.78 -18.48 17.63
CA LEU A 348 -5.82 -18.87 16.69
C LEU A 348 -6.57 -20.07 17.26
N ASP A 349 -7.88 -19.91 17.41
CA ASP A 349 -8.82 -21.01 17.51
C ASP A 349 -9.51 -21.21 16.15
N PRO A 350 -9.29 -22.34 15.44
CA PRO A 350 -9.92 -22.58 14.16
C PRO A 350 -11.45 -22.52 14.19
N GLU A 351 -12.08 -22.86 15.32
CA GLU A 351 -13.54 -22.83 15.49
C GLU A 351 -14.11 -21.41 15.49
N SER A 352 -13.26 -20.40 15.77
CA SER A 352 -13.67 -18.99 15.73
C SER A 352 -13.85 -18.44 14.31
N VAL A 353 -13.38 -19.16 13.29
CA VAL A 353 -13.48 -18.76 11.89
C VAL A 353 -14.82 -19.24 11.29
N PRO A 354 -15.68 -18.33 10.78
CA PRO A 354 -16.97 -18.71 10.22
C PRO A 354 -16.87 -19.78 9.13
N ASP A 355 -17.81 -20.72 9.14
CA ASP A 355 -17.81 -21.85 8.21
C ASP A 355 -18.06 -21.43 6.75
N ASP A 356 -18.79 -20.34 6.55
CA ASP A 356 -19.14 -19.77 5.25
C ASP A 356 -18.08 -18.82 4.67
N ALA A 357 -16.98 -18.56 5.40
CA ALA A 357 -15.85 -17.81 4.87
C ALA A 357 -15.26 -18.54 3.66
N ASP A 358 -15.16 -17.85 2.51
CA ASP A 358 -14.59 -18.39 1.27
C ASP A 358 -13.14 -17.90 1.02
N LEU A 359 -12.68 -16.97 1.84
CA LEU A 359 -11.28 -16.59 1.97
C LEU A 359 -10.96 -16.30 3.43
N VAL A 360 -9.83 -16.81 3.91
CA VAL A 360 -9.32 -16.55 5.27
C VAL A 360 -7.88 -16.08 5.17
N VAL A 361 -7.56 -14.91 5.74
CA VAL A 361 -6.19 -14.39 5.82
C VAL A 361 -5.65 -14.47 7.24
N ILE A 362 -4.48 -15.08 7.41
CA ILE A 362 -3.75 -15.19 8.68
C ILE A 362 -2.28 -14.86 8.42
N GLY A 363 -1.64 -14.07 9.29
CA GLY A 363 -0.18 -13.93 9.29
C GLY A 363 0.49 -15.02 10.11
N ASN A 364 1.68 -15.49 9.75
CA ASN A 364 2.42 -16.45 10.56
C ASN A 364 3.96 -16.30 10.39
N PRO A 365 4.72 -15.82 11.40
CA PRO A 365 4.25 -15.22 12.64
C PRO A 365 3.36 -13.99 12.43
N THR A 366 2.33 -13.84 13.26
CA THR A 366 1.37 -12.74 13.16
C THR A 366 2.01 -11.40 13.53
N ASN A 367 1.97 -10.39 12.64
CA ASN A 367 2.32 -9.01 12.98
C ASN A 367 1.04 -8.24 13.36
N PRO A 368 0.85 -7.77 14.61
CA PRO A 368 1.91 -7.34 15.51
C PRO A 368 2.24 -8.28 16.68
N THR A 369 1.47 -9.34 16.91
CA THR A 369 1.53 -10.15 18.15
C THR A 369 2.80 -10.98 18.29
N SER A 370 3.47 -11.27 17.18
CA SER A 370 4.64 -12.15 17.06
C SER A 370 4.34 -13.62 17.32
N VAL A 371 3.06 -13.99 17.42
CA VAL A 371 2.63 -15.37 17.64
C VAL A 371 2.92 -16.20 16.39
N LEU A 372 3.64 -17.31 16.57
CA LEU A 372 3.77 -18.38 15.59
C LEU A 372 2.70 -19.43 15.90
N HIS A 373 1.67 -19.47 15.07
CA HIS A 373 0.62 -20.48 15.14
C HIS A 373 1.16 -21.81 14.61
N PRO A 374 0.83 -22.95 15.26
CA PRO A 374 1.15 -24.24 14.69
C PRO A 374 0.50 -24.43 13.32
N ALA A 375 1.18 -25.12 12.42
CA ALA A 375 0.74 -25.29 11.03
C ALA A 375 -0.58 -26.07 10.95
N GLU A 376 -0.77 -27.06 11.84
CA GLU A 376 -1.91 -27.97 11.78
C GLU A 376 -3.26 -27.28 12.08
N PRO A 377 -3.44 -26.49 13.16
CA PRO A 377 -4.63 -25.66 13.35
C PRO A 377 -4.92 -24.70 12.19
N ILE A 378 -3.88 -24.12 11.56
CA ILE A 378 -4.09 -23.28 10.37
C ILE A 378 -4.61 -24.14 9.21
N ALA A 379 -3.99 -25.30 8.96
CA ALA A 379 -4.39 -26.21 7.88
C ALA A 379 -5.83 -26.74 8.04
N GLN A 380 -6.32 -26.90 9.27
CA GLN A 380 -7.71 -27.28 9.57
C GLN A 380 -8.76 -26.27 9.06
N LEU A 381 -8.36 -25.02 8.80
CA LEU A 381 -9.25 -24.04 8.19
C LEU A 381 -9.51 -24.32 6.72
N ALA A 382 -8.66 -25.11 6.06
CA ALA A 382 -8.79 -25.46 4.66
C ALA A 382 -10.03 -26.33 4.42
N ARG A 383 -10.77 -26.01 3.36
CA ARG A 383 -11.94 -26.77 2.92
C ARG A 383 -12.19 -26.51 1.43
N PRO A 384 -12.91 -27.42 0.74
CA PRO A 384 -13.28 -27.19 -0.66
C PRO A 384 -13.96 -25.84 -0.86
N GLY A 385 -13.51 -25.06 -1.84
CA GLY A 385 -14.07 -23.74 -2.17
C GLY A 385 -13.57 -22.58 -1.31
N ARG A 386 -12.70 -22.81 -0.31
CA ARG A 386 -12.08 -21.76 0.49
C ARG A 386 -10.63 -21.52 0.06
N TYR A 387 -10.24 -20.25 -0.05
CA TYR A 387 -8.84 -19.84 -0.13
C TYR A 387 -8.29 -19.58 1.27
N LEU A 388 -7.20 -20.26 1.63
CA LEU A 388 -6.50 -20.07 2.90
C LEU A 388 -5.19 -19.33 2.63
N VAL A 389 -5.18 -18.03 2.93
CA VAL A 389 -4.02 -17.15 2.72
C VAL A 389 -3.20 -17.07 4.00
N VAL A 390 -1.95 -17.51 3.94
CA VAL A 390 -1.00 -17.46 5.07
C VAL A 390 0.13 -16.51 4.71
N ASP A 391 0.19 -15.36 5.38
CA ASP A 391 1.26 -14.38 5.23
C ASP A 391 2.47 -14.74 6.10
N GLU A 392 3.46 -15.36 5.46
CA GLU A 392 4.73 -15.77 6.06
C GLU A 392 5.85 -14.74 5.84
N ALA A 393 5.52 -13.45 5.74
CA ALA A 393 6.51 -12.39 5.54
C ALA A 393 7.63 -12.32 6.59
N PHE A 394 7.44 -12.91 7.77
CA PHE A 394 8.42 -12.96 8.86
C PHE A 394 8.96 -14.37 9.15
N MET A 395 8.57 -15.40 8.39
CA MET A 395 8.96 -16.79 8.67
C MET A 395 10.46 -17.03 8.58
N ASP A 396 11.16 -16.30 7.71
CA ASP A 396 12.64 -16.30 7.64
C ASP A 396 13.33 -15.93 8.97
N ALA A 397 12.64 -15.27 9.90
CA ALA A 397 13.17 -14.89 11.21
C ALA A 397 12.89 -15.93 12.31
N VAL A 398 12.21 -17.03 11.97
CA VAL A 398 11.95 -18.16 12.85
C VAL A 398 13.03 -19.22 12.61
N PRO A 399 13.80 -19.63 13.63
CA PRO A 399 14.80 -20.69 13.47
C PRO A 399 14.19 -21.95 12.85
N GLY A 400 14.79 -22.40 11.75
CA GLY A 400 14.33 -23.57 10.99
C GLY A 400 12.99 -23.40 10.26
N GLU A 401 12.44 -22.17 10.17
CA GLU A 401 11.12 -21.90 9.58
C GLU A 401 10.02 -22.83 10.10
N ARG A 402 10.08 -23.15 11.40
CA ARG A 402 9.12 -24.05 12.06
C ARG A 402 7.69 -23.56 11.81
N GLU A 403 6.78 -24.51 11.63
CA GLU A 403 5.35 -24.27 11.35
C GLU A 403 5.06 -23.55 10.02
N SER A 404 6.05 -23.44 9.11
CA SER A 404 5.78 -22.98 7.74
C SER A 404 4.93 -23.97 6.96
N LEU A 405 4.02 -23.43 6.16
CA LEU A 405 3.16 -24.12 5.21
C LEU A 405 3.69 -24.00 3.77
N ALA A 406 4.81 -23.30 3.54
CA ALA A 406 5.31 -22.94 2.22
C ALA A 406 5.54 -24.11 1.26
N SER A 407 5.88 -25.30 1.77
CA SER A 407 6.13 -26.51 0.99
C SER A 407 4.95 -27.48 0.94
N ARG A 408 3.85 -27.19 1.65
CA ARG A 408 2.67 -28.07 1.71
C ARG A 408 1.85 -27.96 0.42
N THR A 409 1.52 -29.11 -0.16
CA THR A 409 0.67 -29.22 -1.37
C THR A 409 -0.62 -30.01 -1.12
N ASP A 410 -0.75 -30.60 0.05
CA ASP A 410 -1.88 -31.41 0.51
C ASP A 410 -3.01 -30.58 1.15
N VAL A 411 -2.78 -29.29 1.41
CA VAL A 411 -3.76 -28.38 2.03
C VAL A 411 -4.59 -27.68 0.94
N PRO A 412 -5.90 -27.96 0.81
CA PRO A 412 -6.73 -27.40 -0.25
C PRO A 412 -6.84 -25.87 -0.16
N GLY A 413 -6.70 -25.19 -1.30
CA GLY A 413 -6.86 -23.73 -1.37
C GLY A 413 -5.78 -22.92 -0.65
N LEU A 414 -4.70 -23.56 -0.20
CA LEU A 414 -3.57 -22.90 0.45
C LEU A 414 -2.87 -21.92 -0.51
N ILE A 415 -2.60 -20.72 0.01
CA ILE A 415 -1.83 -19.67 -0.63
C ILE A 415 -0.86 -19.14 0.42
N VAL A 416 0.44 -19.35 0.22
CA VAL A 416 1.47 -18.82 1.13
C VAL A 416 2.13 -17.61 0.49
N LEU A 417 2.25 -16.53 1.26
CA LEU A 417 2.96 -15.31 0.85
C LEU A 417 4.30 -15.22 1.56
N ARG A 418 5.36 -14.93 0.80
CA ARG A 418 6.70 -14.72 1.34
C ARG A 418 7.25 -13.38 0.92
N SER A 419 8.10 -12.81 1.77
CA SER A 419 8.69 -11.49 1.57
C SER A 419 10.19 -11.55 1.75
N LEU A 420 10.95 -11.02 0.78
CA LEU A 420 12.40 -10.87 0.93
C LEU A 420 12.77 -9.50 1.53
N THR A 421 11.77 -8.67 1.83
CA THR A 421 11.99 -7.26 2.19
C THR A 421 12.53 -7.07 3.62
N LYS A 422 12.23 -8.01 4.53
CA LYS A 422 12.49 -7.85 5.97
C LYS A 422 13.87 -8.38 6.34
N THR A 423 14.09 -9.67 6.06
CA THR A 423 15.32 -10.40 6.36
C THR A 423 16.52 -9.84 5.61
N TRP A 424 16.33 -9.50 4.33
CA TRP A 424 17.42 -9.07 3.45
C TRP A 424 17.55 -7.55 3.29
N GLY A 425 16.75 -6.75 3.99
CA GLY A 425 16.82 -5.28 3.87
C GLY A 425 16.30 -4.72 2.55
N LEU A 426 15.52 -5.48 1.80
CA LEU A 426 15.09 -5.13 0.44
C LEU A 426 13.75 -4.37 0.40
N ALA A 427 13.41 -3.66 1.49
CA ALA A 427 12.14 -2.95 1.61
C ALA A 427 11.97 -1.83 0.56
N GLY A 428 13.04 -1.21 0.07
CA GLY A 428 12.98 -0.26 -1.04
C GLY A 428 12.86 -0.91 -2.42
N LEU A 429 13.35 -2.14 -2.57
CA LEU A 429 13.40 -2.84 -3.86
C LEU A 429 12.07 -3.52 -4.24
N ARG A 430 11.25 -3.83 -3.24
CA ARG A 430 9.90 -4.40 -3.38
C ARG A 430 9.92 -5.77 -4.07
N ILE A 431 10.21 -6.83 -3.32
CA ILE A 431 10.23 -8.19 -3.84
C ILE A 431 9.61 -9.18 -2.86
N GLY A 432 8.72 -10.03 -3.38
CA GLY A 432 8.04 -11.10 -2.68
C GLY A 432 7.59 -12.18 -3.67
N TYR A 433 6.92 -13.20 -3.17
CA TYR A 433 6.37 -14.25 -4.01
C TYR A 433 5.18 -14.95 -3.34
N VAL A 434 4.34 -15.55 -4.17
CA VAL A 434 3.19 -16.38 -3.82
C VAL A 434 3.54 -17.83 -4.13
N LEU A 435 3.19 -18.73 -3.21
CA LEU A 435 3.21 -20.17 -3.40
C LEU A 435 1.77 -20.69 -3.32
N ALA A 436 1.27 -21.31 -4.38
CA ALA A 436 -0.10 -21.83 -4.43
C ALA A 436 -0.23 -22.91 -5.51
N ALA A 437 -1.39 -23.58 -5.56
CA ALA A 437 -1.72 -24.50 -6.64
C ALA A 437 -1.68 -23.80 -8.03
N PRO A 438 -1.38 -24.52 -9.14
CA PRO A 438 -1.15 -23.92 -10.45
C PRO A 438 -2.34 -23.07 -10.93
N ASP A 439 -3.58 -23.56 -10.77
CA ASP A 439 -4.79 -22.83 -11.18
C ASP A 439 -4.95 -21.49 -10.46
N THR A 440 -4.52 -21.42 -9.19
CA THR A 440 -4.52 -20.16 -8.42
C THR A 440 -3.42 -19.24 -8.92
N ILE A 441 -2.22 -19.77 -9.19
CA ILE A 441 -1.11 -18.99 -9.74
C ILE A 441 -1.45 -18.41 -11.10
N ASP A 442 -2.05 -19.19 -12.00
CA ASP A 442 -2.45 -18.74 -13.34
C ASP A 442 -3.52 -17.64 -13.26
N ARG A 443 -4.49 -17.78 -12.35
CA ARG A 443 -5.50 -16.74 -12.08
C ARG A 443 -4.87 -15.43 -11.62
N LEU A 444 -3.93 -15.51 -10.68
CA LEU A 444 -3.23 -14.33 -10.16
C LEU A 444 -2.32 -13.70 -11.22
N ALA A 445 -1.59 -14.52 -11.99
CA ALA A 445 -0.72 -14.07 -13.08
C ALA A 445 -1.52 -13.37 -14.18
N HIS A 446 -2.73 -13.84 -14.50
CA HIS A 446 -3.61 -13.18 -15.48
C HIS A 446 -4.07 -11.79 -15.03
N ALA A 447 -4.23 -11.58 -13.72
CA ALA A 447 -4.58 -10.28 -13.15
C ALA A 447 -3.35 -9.39 -12.90
N GLN A 448 -2.13 -9.94 -12.96
CA GLN A 448 -0.91 -9.23 -12.68
C GLN A 448 -0.50 -8.34 -13.87
N PRO A 449 -0.03 -7.10 -13.63
CA PRO A 449 0.55 -6.28 -14.68
C PRO A 449 1.72 -7.00 -15.38
N LEU A 450 1.93 -6.70 -16.66
CA LEU A 450 3.11 -7.19 -17.38
C LEU A 450 4.38 -6.59 -16.76
N TRP A 451 5.42 -7.43 -16.62
CA TRP A 451 6.72 -7.07 -16.04
C TRP A 451 6.63 -6.38 -14.66
N PRO A 452 5.93 -6.99 -13.69
CA PRO A 452 5.64 -6.36 -12.39
C PRO A 452 6.89 -6.27 -11.51
N VAL A 453 7.84 -7.19 -11.71
CA VAL A 453 9.08 -7.28 -10.93
C VAL A 453 10.26 -6.82 -11.78
N SER A 454 11.01 -5.85 -11.27
CA SER A 454 12.16 -5.26 -11.96
C SER A 454 13.36 -6.21 -12.02
N SER A 455 14.25 -6.04 -13.01
CA SER A 455 15.46 -6.87 -13.16
C SER A 455 16.33 -6.92 -11.89
N PRO A 456 16.55 -5.82 -11.13
CA PRO A 456 17.29 -5.88 -9.88
C PRO A 456 16.56 -6.66 -8.77
N ALA A 457 15.23 -6.59 -8.72
CA ALA A 457 14.42 -7.38 -7.80
C ALA A 457 14.47 -8.88 -8.14
N LEU A 458 14.49 -9.24 -9.42
CA LEU A 458 14.67 -10.63 -9.87
C LEU A 458 16.07 -11.17 -9.52
N ALA A 459 17.12 -10.39 -9.75
CA ALA A 459 18.48 -10.76 -9.38
C ALA A 459 18.61 -10.97 -7.86
N ALA A 460 17.97 -10.11 -7.05
CA ALA A 460 17.91 -10.28 -5.60
C ALA A 460 17.16 -11.56 -5.21
N ALA A 461 16.00 -11.84 -5.82
CA ALA A 461 15.24 -13.05 -5.56
C ALA A 461 16.06 -14.30 -5.84
N GLU A 462 16.75 -14.40 -6.98
CA GLU A 462 17.62 -15.53 -7.30
C GLU A 462 18.76 -15.67 -6.28
N ALA A 463 19.44 -14.56 -5.96
CA ALA A 463 20.60 -14.59 -5.07
C ALA A 463 20.24 -15.00 -3.63
N CYS A 464 19.07 -14.60 -3.14
CA CYS A 464 18.57 -14.95 -1.81
C CYS A 464 18.14 -16.42 -1.66
N MET A 465 18.04 -17.18 -2.76
CA MET A 465 17.65 -18.60 -2.73
C MET A 465 18.85 -19.55 -2.83
N THR A 466 20.07 -19.02 -2.92
CA THR A 466 21.28 -19.86 -2.95
C THR A 466 21.52 -20.53 -1.60
N PRO A 467 22.11 -21.75 -1.53
CA PRO A 467 22.37 -22.43 -0.27
C PRO A 467 23.11 -21.55 0.75
N ARG A 468 24.15 -20.83 0.30
CA ARG A 468 24.88 -19.87 1.14
C ARG A 468 23.98 -18.78 1.72
N ALA A 469 23.07 -18.22 0.93
CA ALA A 469 22.15 -17.19 1.40
C ALA A 469 21.14 -17.77 2.40
N LEU A 470 20.67 -18.99 2.19
CA LEU A 470 19.77 -19.68 3.12
C LEU A 470 20.46 -19.98 4.46
N ASP A 471 21.72 -20.42 4.44
CA ASP A 471 22.52 -20.61 5.65
C ASP A 471 22.70 -19.28 6.42
N GLU A 472 22.99 -18.18 5.72
CA GLU A 472 23.09 -16.85 6.34
C GLU A 472 21.75 -16.39 6.95
N ALA A 473 20.63 -16.66 6.28
CA ALA A 473 19.30 -16.38 6.82
C ALA A 473 19.02 -17.21 8.07
N ALA A 474 19.38 -18.49 8.09
CA ALA A 474 19.21 -19.37 9.24
C ALA A 474 20.03 -18.89 10.45
N THR A 475 21.30 -18.54 10.26
CA THR A 475 22.12 -17.93 11.34
C THR A 475 21.51 -16.63 11.84
N ALA A 476 20.98 -15.79 10.95
CA ALA A 476 20.31 -14.56 11.36
C ALA A 476 19.02 -14.82 12.15
N ALA A 477 18.27 -15.88 11.84
CA ALA A 477 17.08 -16.28 12.60
C ALA A 477 17.45 -16.71 14.03
N GLU A 478 18.55 -17.46 14.19
CA GLU A 478 19.08 -17.82 15.51
C GLU A 478 19.49 -16.58 16.31
N GLN A 479 20.18 -15.63 15.68
CA GLN A 479 20.56 -14.36 16.34
C GLN A 479 19.33 -13.56 16.76
N ILE A 480 18.31 -13.45 15.89
CA ILE A 480 17.06 -12.75 16.23
C ILE A 480 16.36 -13.42 17.42
N ALA A 481 16.39 -14.76 17.51
CA ALA A 481 15.81 -15.47 18.64
C ALA A 481 16.56 -15.17 19.96
N HIS A 482 17.90 -15.10 19.91
CA HIS A 482 18.74 -14.70 21.05
C HIS A 482 18.44 -13.25 21.48
N ASP A 483 18.47 -12.30 20.54
CA ASP A 483 18.19 -10.90 20.78
C ASP A 483 16.76 -10.68 21.33
N ARG A 484 15.78 -11.44 20.81
CA ARG A 484 14.40 -11.42 21.31
C ARG A 484 14.32 -11.87 22.76
N ALA A 485 15.06 -12.91 23.14
CA ALA A 485 15.12 -13.39 24.51
C ALA A 485 15.71 -12.33 25.45
N ALA A 486 16.76 -11.63 25.02
CA ALA A 486 17.35 -10.53 25.78
C ALA A 486 16.36 -9.35 25.97
N LEU A 487 15.69 -8.92 24.89
CA LEU A 487 14.66 -7.88 24.96
C LEU A 487 13.50 -8.29 25.89
N LEU A 488 13.00 -9.52 25.77
CA LEU A 488 11.94 -10.04 26.62
C LEU A 488 12.35 -10.06 28.10
N ALA A 489 13.56 -10.53 28.41
CA ALA A 489 14.10 -10.52 29.77
C ALA A 489 14.21 -9.10 30.33
N GLY A 490 14.66 -8.15 29.52
CA GLY A 490 14.71 -6.74 29.87
C GLY A 490 13.33 -6.14 30.16
N LEU A 491 12.36 -6.38 29.29
CA LEU A 491 10.99 -5.84 29.42
C LEU A 491 10.27 -6.35 30.68
N ARG A 492 10.53 -7.59 31.10
CA ARG A 492 9.95 -8.17 32.34
C ARG A 492 10.25 -7.35 33.59
N ARG A 493 11.35 -6.58 33.61
CA ARG A 493 11.70 -5.68 34.72
C ARG A 493 10.66 -4.58 34.95
N PHE A 494 9.85 -4.26 33.94
CA PHE A 494 8.82 -3.22 33.99
C PHE A 494 7.42 -3.75 34.34
N ALA A 495 7.28 -5.03 34.68
CA ALA A 495 6.01 -5.60 35.14
C ALA A 495 5.38 -4.82 36.33
N PRO A 496 6.14 -4.31 37.32
CA PRO A 496 5.59 -3.46 38.39
C PRO A 496 4.96 -2.14 37.89
N HIS A 497 5.31 -1.69 36.68
CA HIS A 497 4.73 -0.50 36.03
C HIS A 497 3.52 -0.87 35.15
N GLY A 498 3.02 -2.10 35.25
CA GLY A 498 1.90 -2.60 34.44
C GLY A 498 2.28 -3.01 33.02
N LEU A 499 3.57 -3.11 32.69
CA LEU A 499 4.02 -3.58 31.38
C LEU A 499 3.86 -5.09 31.27
N THR A 500 3.19 -5.55 30.22
CA THR A 500 3.08 -6.97 29.85
C THR A 500 3.50 -7.17 28.40
N VAL A 501 3.95 -8.37 28.06
CA VAL A 501 4.35 -8.74 26.69
C VAL A 501 3.41 -9.86 26.23
N ALA A 502 2.89 -9.76 25.01
CA ALA A 502 1.97 -10.74 24.46
C ALA A 502 2.67 -12.04 24.04
N GLY A 503 1.99 -13.16 24.29
CA GLY A 503 2.30 -14.49 23.77
C GLY A 503 3.53 -15.18 24.37
N PRO A 504 3.82 -16.41 23.92
CA PRO A 504 5.15 -16.71 23.40
C PRO A 504 5.32 -16.03 22.03
N ALA A 505 6.38 -15.24 21.88
CA ALA A 505 6.70 -14.49 20.67
C ALA A 505 7.85 -15.15 19.90
N GLU A 506 7.71 -15.28 18.58
CA GLU A 506 8.66 -16.00 17.71
C GLU A 506 9.14 -15.16 16.50
N GLY A 507 8.46 -14.05 16.18
CA GLY A 507 8.89 -13.11 15.13
C GLY A 507 9.99 -12.13 15.57
N PRO A 508 10.43 -11.22 14.68
CA PRO A 508 11.49 -10.23 14.94
C PRO A 508 10.98 -8.97 15.66
N PHE A 509 9.96 -9.10 16.50
CA PHE A 509 9.33 -8.02 17.25
C PHE A 509 8.57 -8.57 18.45
N LEU A 510 8.25 -7.70 19.41
CA LEU A 510 7.41 -7.99 20.56
C LEU A 510 6.24 -7.02 20.61
N LEU A 511 5.05 -7.53 20.93
CA LEU A 511 3.88 -6.72 21.26
C LEU A 511 3.83 -6.54 22.78
N VAL A 512 3.81 -5.29 23.23
CA VAL A 512 3.78 -4.94 24.65
C VAL A 512 2.53 -4.13 24.95
N ARG A 513 1.93 -4.39 26.11
CA ARG A 513 0.88 -3.54 26.68
C ARG A 513 1.44 -2.78 27.85
N VAL A 514 1.18 -1.49 27.93
CA VAL A 514 1.60 -0.65 29.05
C VAL A 514 0.57 0.47 29.26
N PRO A 515 0.23 0.83 30.51
CA PRO A 515 -0.72 1.91 30.75
C PRO A 515 -0.23 3.22 30.11
N ARG A 516 -1.14 3.96 29.45
CA ARG A 516 -0.82 5.24 28.79
C ARG A 516 0.30 5.10 27.75
N ALA A 517 0.23 4.04 26.93
CA ALA A 517 1.31 3.73 26.00
C ALA A 517 1.52 4.83 24.94
N ASP A 518 0.51 5.65 24.66
CA ASP A 518 0.62 6.86 23.85
C ASP A 518 1.61 7.87 24.44
N THR A 519 1.53 8.10 25.75
CA THR A 519 2.44 8.98 26.49
C THR A 519 3.84 8.38 26.57
N VAL A 520 3.93 7.07 26.86
CA VAL A 520 5.21 6.35 26.87
C VAL A 520 5.88 6.42 25.49
N ARG A 521 5.13 6.21 24.41
CA ARG A 521 5.63 6.34 23.03
C ARG A 521 6.14 7.75 22.74
N ALA A 522 5.39 8.79 23.11
CA ALA A 522 5.80 10.17 22.89
C ALA A 522 7.11 10.49 23.62
N ARG A 523 7.28 10.01 24.86
CA ARG A 523 8.52 10.15 25.64
C ARG A 523 9.67 9.35 25.05
N LEU A 524 9.44 8.10 24.63
CA LEU A 524 10.45 7.31 23.91
C LEU A 524 10.94 8.03 22.65
N ARG A 525 10.04 8.68 21.90
CA ARG A 525 10.40 9.50 20.74
C ARG A 525 11.31 10.67 21.13
N GLN A 526 10.98 11.39 22.20
CA GLN A 526 11.85 12.46 22.74
C GLN A 526 13.22 11.94 23.20
N LEU A 527 13.28 10.68 23.64
CA LEU A 527 14.51 9.99 24.04
C LEU A 527 15.25 9.32 22.87
N GLY A 528 14.82 9.55 21.63
CA GLY A 528 15.51 9.07 20.42
C GLY A 528 15.06 7.70 19.90
N PHE A 529 13.89 7.20 20.29
CA PHE A 529 13.38 5.88 19.86
C PHE A 529 12.00 5.97 19.20
N ALA A 530 11.86 5.39 18.01
CA ALA A 530 10.57 5.23 17.35
C ALA A 530 10.04 3.81 17.60
N VAL A 531 8.82 3.68 18.16
CA VAL A 531 8.12 2.40 18.34
C VAL A 531 6.75 2.45 17.67
N ARG A 532 6.21 1.31 17.27
CA ARG A 532 4.95 1.23 16.52
C ARG A 532 3.76 1.26 17.47
N ARG A 533 2.82 2.19 17.29
CA ARG A 533 1.55 2.21 18.04
C ARG A 533 0.64 1.01 17.70
N GLY A 534 -0.11 0.49 18.67
CA GLY A 534 -0.95 -0.70 18.52
C GLY A 534 -2.37 -0.46 18.01
N ASP A 535 -2.98 0.67 18.34
CA ASP A 535 -4.40 0.99 18.06
C ASP A 535 -4.78 1.08 16.56
N THR A 536 -3.78 1.12 15.69
CA THR A 536 -3.95 1.03 14.23
C THR A 536 -4.26 -0.40 13.76
N PHE A 537 -3.99 -1.42 14.58
CA PHE A 537 -4.33 -2.81 14.29
C PHE A 537 -5.71 -3.11 14.89
N PRO A 538 -6.69 -3.58 14.10
CA PRO A 538 -7.98 -3.99 14.65
C PRO A 538 -7.83 -4.99 15.79
N GLY A 539 -8.58 -4.80 16.88
CA GLY A 539 -8.47 -5.63 18.09
C GLY A 539 -7.46 -5.15 19.13
N LEU A 540 -6.65 -4.14 18.83
CA LEU A 540 -5.77 -3.48 19.79
C LEU A 540 -6.24 -2.04 20.08
N ASP A 541 -6.00 -1.59 21.30
CA ASP A 541 -6.25 -0.22 21.76
C ASP A 541 -4.94 0.58 21.91
N THR A 542 -5.04 1.79 22.49
CA THR A 542 -3.93 2.73 22.66
C THR A 542 -2.90 2.32 23.70
N ASP A 543 -3.17 1.29 24.51
CA ASP A 543 -2.21 0.78 25.50
C ASP A 543 -1.20 -0.21 24.90
N TRP A 544 -1.31 -0.52 23.60
CA TRP A 544 -0.42 -1.45 22.92
C TRP A 544 0.66 -0.73 22.11
N LEU A 545 1.88 -1.27 22.17
CA LEU A 545 3.02 -0.88 21.33
C LEU A 545 3.68 -2.14 20.76
N ARG A 546 4.19 -2.06 19.53
CA ARG A 546 5.05 -3.08 18.95
C ARG A 546 6.47 -2.55 18.85
N ILE A 547 7.41 -3.34 19.34
CA ILE A 547 8.84 -3.01 19.42
C ILE A 547 9.60 -4.02 18.56
N ALA A 548 10.35 -3.57 17.57
CA ALA A 548 11.22 -4.44 16.79
C ALA A 548 12.38 -4.97 17.65
N VAL A 549 12.79 -6.21 17.39
CA VAL A 549 13.98 -6.81 18.01
C VAL A 549 15.23 -6.24 17.34
N ARG A 550 16.24 -5.93 18.16
CA ARG A 550 17.56 -5.42 17.77
C ARG A 550 18.63 -6.07 18.66
N ASP A 551 19.88 -5.83 18.30
CA ASP A 551 21.05 -6.25 19.07
C ASP A 551 20.98 -5.82 20.55
N GLU A 552 21.79 -6.49 21.38
CA GLU A 552 21.81 -6.26 22.83
C GLU A 552 22.15 -4.83 23.23
N GLU A 553 23.02 -4.14 22.49
CA GLU A 553 23.40 -2.75 22.77
C GLU A 553 22.20 -1.82 22.57
N THR A 554 21.55 -1.92 21.41
CA THR A 554 20.33 -1.17 21.10
C THR A 554 19.22 -1.49 22.10
N THR A 555 19.07 -2.76 22.47
CA THR A 555 18.12 -3.21 23.49
C THR A 555 18.42 -2.57 24.85
N GLY A 556 19.67 -2.56 25.31
CA GLY A 556 20.07 -1.92 26.56
C GLY A 556 19.77 -0.41 26.61
N ARG A 557 20.02 0.29 25.50
CA ARG A 557 19.68 1.72 25.36
C ARG A 557 18.17 1.94 25.39
N LEU A 558 17.39 1.10 24.70
CA LEU A 558 15.93 1.15 24.73
C LEU A 558 15.39 0.95 26.16
N LEU A 559 15.86 -0.07 26.87
CA LEU A 559 15.39 -0.36 28.23
C LEU A 559 15.68 0.80 29.19
N THR A 560 16.84 1.45 29.04
CA THR A 560 17.18 2.67 29.79
C THR A 560 16.23 3.83 29.45
N ALA A 561 15.90 4.01 28.17
CA ALA A 561 14.93 5.03 27.75
C ALA A 561 13.51 4.72 28.25
N LEU A 562 13.12 3.44 28.27
CA LEU A 562 11.83 2.99 28.76
C LEU A 562 11.68 3.24 30.27
N GLU A 563 12.72 2.99 31.06
CA GLU A 563 12.75 3.32 32.49
C GLU A 563 12.47 4.80 32.74
N ARG A 564 13.12 5.70 31.97
CA ARG A 564 12.86 7.15 32.04
C ARG A 564 11.46 7.52 31.54
N ALA A 565 10.99 6.87 30.48
CA ALA A 565 9.68 7.15 29.91
C ALA A 565 8.53 6.75 30.85
N LEU A 566 8.73 5.72 31.66
CA LEU A 566 7.78 5.23 32.66
C LEU A 566 7.82 5.99 33.98
N GLY A 567 8.95 6.63 34.31
CA GLY A 567 9.07 7.51 35.48
C GLY A 567 8.06 8.66 35.47
N GLU A 568 7.63 9.13 36.64
CA GLU A 568 6.83 10.35 36.73
C GLU A 568 7.64 11.54 36.19
N PRO A 569 7.00 12.48 35.47
CA PRO A 569 7.71 13.68 35.04
C PRO A 569 8.19 14.45 36.28
N GLU A 570 9.46 14.86 36.29
CA GLU A 570 9.97 15.87 37.24
C GLU A 570 9.18 17.18 37.17
#